data_AF-A0A8T3Z2R4-F1
#
_entry.id   AF-A0A8T3Z2R4-F1
#
_cell.length_a   1.000
_cell.length_b   1.000
_cell.length_c   1.000
_cell.angle_alpha   90.00
_cell.angle_beta   90.00
_cell.angle_gamma   90.00
#
_symmetry.space_group_name_H-M   'P 1'
#
loop_
_entity.id
_entity.type
_entity.pdbx_description
1 polymer ?
#
loop_
_entity_poly.entity_id
_entity_poly.type
_entity_poly.pdbx_seq_one_letter_code
_entity_poly.pdbx_strand_id
1 'polypeptide(L)'
;MLIAQNHLQFILEVAVIIHMGVLLLINIIPFTLSMVLFLSLILTMFLAGIFSIDSALLFLPYVSHQEFTHPFGPLAVFAWVTLSASASLLSEVEIKSTSITALSLVLFGVIAVAGGLMHRSFLILWFLGWFLGYFIMSKSFRRSVKITRKRIMTVAAAAFGGFAILEILSRVLNASVLSPLLRLTRLEEYAIP
;
A
#
# COMPACT_ATOMS: atom_id res chain seq x y z
N MET A 1 -2.82 30.67 16.82
CA MET A 1 -3.98 30.12 17.55
C MET A 1 -3.93 28.61 17.36
N LEU A 2 -3.34 27.87 18.30
CA LEU A 2 -3.12 26.41 18.25
C LEU A 2 -4.25 25.69 19.00
N ILE A 3 -5.49 25.99 18.65
CA ILE A 3 -6.68 25.31 19.16
C ILE A 3 -7.54 25.04 17.94
N ALA A 4 -7.60 23.78 17.52
CA ALA A 4 -8.39 23.35 16.38
C ALA A 4 -9.88 23.65 16.62
N GLN A 5 -10.49 24.37 15.69
CA GLN A 5 -11.93 24.67 15.75
C GLN A 5 -12.77 23.67 14.95
N ASN A 6 -12.12 22.86 14.10
CA ASN A 6 -12.75 21.85 13.26
C ASN A 6 -11.87 20.59 13.20
N HIS A 7 -12.48 19.43 12.95
CA HIS A 7 -11.81 18.15 12.75
C HIS A 7 -10.73 18.19 11.67
N LEU A 8 -10.94 18.92 10.56
CA LEU A 8 -9.91 19.06 9.53
C LEU A 8 -8.66 19.76 10.06
N GLN A 9 -8.86 20.85 10.82
CA GLN A 9 -7.76 21.58 11.43
C GLN A 9 -7.02 20.72 12.46
N PHE A 10 -7.76 19.95 13.26
CA PHE A 10 -7.18 19.01 14.23
C PHE A 10 -6.31 17.94 13.54
N ILE A 11 -6.81 17.33 12.46
CA ILE A 11 -6.05 16.34 11.68
C ILE A 11 -4.75 16.95 11.13
N LEU A 12 -4.82 18.16 10.59
CA LEU A 12 -3.65 18.84 10.05
C LEU A 12 -2.64 19.21 11.15
N GLU A 13 -3.10 19.73 12.28
CA GLU A 13 -2.23 20.07 13.42
C GLU A 13 -1.50 18.83 13.94
N VAL A 14 -2.22 17.73 14.18
CA VAL A 14 -1.63 16.46 14.62
C VAL A 14 -0.66 15.92 13.57
N ALA A 15 -1.02 15.96 12.28
CA ALA A 15 -0.15 15.49 11.21
C ALA A 15 1.17 16.29 11.14
N VAL A 16 1.12 17.62 11.29
CA VAL A 16 2.32 18.48 11.30
C VAL A 16 3.18 18.20 12.53
N ILE A 17 2.57 18.06 13.72
CA ILE A 17 3.29 17.75 14.96
C ILE A 17 3.99 16.39 14.85
N ILE A 18 3.28 15.35 14.39
CA ILE A 18 3.86 14.01 14.17
C ILE A 18 4.99 14.09 13.15
N HIS A 19 4.80 14.82 12.04
CA HIS A 19 5.81 14.94 10.99
C HIS A 19 7.09 15.61 11.52
N MET A 20 6.96 16.72 12.26
CA MET A 20 8.07 17.40 12.91
C MET A 20 8.76 16.49 13.93
N GLY A 21 8.01 15.74 14.73
CA GLY A 21 8.55 14.79 15.70
C GLY A 21 9.35 13.67 15.04
N VAL A 22 8.83 13.10 13.94
CA VAL A 22 9.52 12.05 13.17
C VAL A 22 10.83 12.58 12.57
N LEU A 23 10.83 13.78 11.98
CA LEU A 23 12.04 14.40 11.43
C LEU A 23 13.12 14.60 12.50
N LEU A 24 12.71 15.04 13.69
CA LEU A 24 13.61 15.29 14.81
C LEU A 24 14.18 13.97 15.37
N LEU A 25 13.34 12.94 15.54
CA LEU A 25 13.77 11.60 15.97
C LEU A 25 14.77 10.96 15.00
N ILE A 26 14.50 11.05 13.69
CA ILE A 26 15.40 10.52 12.66
C ILE A 26 16.74 11.26 12.63
N ASN A 27 16.77 12.53 13.04
CA ASN A 27 18.02 13.31 13.10
C ASN A 27 18.87 13.00 14.36
N ILE A 28 18.24 12.56 15.45
CA ILE A 28 18.94 12.20 16.70
C ILE A 28 19.54 10.79 16.61
N ILE A 29 18.82 9.85 16.00
CA ILE A 29 19.21 8.44 15.98
C ILE A 29 19.95 8.14 14.67
N PRO A 30 21.20 7.65 14.70
CA PRO A 30 21.92 7.27 13.49
C PRO A 30 21.35 5.97 12.91
N PHE A 31 20.34 6.09 12.05
CA PHE A 31 19.79 4.95 11.33
C PHE A 31 20.68 4.56 10.16
N THR A 32 21.22 3.34 10.19
CA THR A 32 21.96 2.78 9.05
C THR A 32 20.99 2.30 7.97
N LEU A 33 21.42 2.34 6.70
CA LEU A 33 20.60 1.86 5.57
C LEU A 33 20.16 0.39 5.76
N SER A 34 21.06 -0.45 6.26
CA SER A 34 20.78 -1.87 6.55
C SER A 34 19.69 -2.04 7.60
N MET A 35 19.68 -1.20 8.65
CA MET A 35 18.64 -1.24 9.68
C MET A 35 17.27 -0.86 9.12
N VAL A 36 17.19 0.21 8.32
CA VAL A 36 15.95 0.65 7.68
C VAL A 36 15.42 -0.40 6.71
N LEU A 37 16.30 -1.00 5.90
CA LEU A 37 15.94 -2.09 4.99
C LEU A 37 15.40 -3.30 5.75
N PHE A 38 16.09 -3.73 6.80
CA PHE A 38 15.70 -4.90 7.59
C PHE A 38 14.35 -4.68 8.28
N LEU A 39 14.16 -3.52 8.92
CA LEU A 39 12.92 -3.21 9.63
C LEU A 39 11.74 -3.07 8.67
N SER A 40 11.94 -2.41 7.52
CA SER A 40 10.90 -2.28 6.50
C SER A 40 10.57 -3.61 5.85
N LEU A 41 11.55 -4.51 5.66
CA LEU A 41 11.32 -5.86 5.14
C LEU A 41 10.47 -6.69 6.11
N ILE A 42 10.86 -6.74 7.39
CA ILE A 42 10.10 -7.47 8.42
C ILE A 42 8.68 -6.92 8.52
N LEU A 43 8.53 -5.59 8.57
CA LEU A 43 7.23 -4.97 8.67
C LEU A 43 6.34 -5.28 7.46
N THR A 44 6.91 -5.20 6.24
CA THR A 44 6.17 -5.52 5.01
C THR A 44 5.78 -7.00 4.98
N MET A 45 6.67 -7.90 5.38
CA MET A 45 6.39 -9.35 5.42
C MET A 45 5.33 -9.69 6.48
N PHE A 46 5.41 -9.08 7.66
CA PHE A 46 4.43 -9.24 8.72
C PHE A 46 3.04 -8.78 8.27
N LEU A 47 2.95 -7.60 7.65
CA LEU A 47 1.69 -7.10 7.11
C LEU A 47 1.17 -7.99 5.99
N ALA A 48 2.01 -8.41 5.04
CA ALA A 48 1.62 -9.35 4.00
C ALA A 48 1.04 -10.65 4.60
N GLY A 49 1.65 -11.16 5.68
CA GLY A 49 1.15 -12.30 6.44
C GLY A 49 -0.23 -12.05 7.04
N ILE A 50 -0.42 -10.94 7.76
CA ILE A 50 -1.72 -10.60 8.36
C ILE A 50 -2.79 -10.44 7.28
N PHE A 51 -2.53 -9.68 6.21
CA PHE A 51 -3.46 -9.52 5.10
C PHE A 51 -3.83 -10.86 4.45
N SER A 52 -2.87 -11.77 4.32
CA SER A 52 -3.12 -13.10 3.78
C SER A 52 -3.95 -13.97 4.72
N ILE A 53 -3.68 -13.92 6.04
CA ILE A 53 -4.45 -14.65 7.05
C ILE A 53 -5.88 -14.13 7.09
N ASP A 54 -6.05 -12.80 7.15
CA ASP A 54 -7.37 -12.16 7.11
C ASP A 54 -8.10 -12.66 5.86
N SER A 55 -7.45 -12.60 4.68
CA SER A 55 -8.04 -13.03 3.40
C SER A 55 -8.46 -14.50 3.41
N ALA A 56 -7.66 -15.38 4.02
CA ALA A 56 -7.99 -16.79 4.18
C ALA A 56 -9.21 -17.01 5.09
N LEU A 57 -9.37 -16.19 6.14
CA LEU A 57 -10.51 -16.26 7.06
C LEU A 57 -11.85 -15.93 6.37
N LEU A 58 -11.86 -15.18 5.27
CA LEU A 58 -13.10 -14.98 4.47
C LEU A 58 -13.65 -16.28 3.88
N PHE A 59 -12.80 -17.27 3.62
CA PHE A 59 -13.21 -18.55 3.03
C PHE A 59 -13.63 -19.58 4.08
N LEU A 60 -13.43 -19.30 5.37
CA LEU A 60 -13.83 -20.17 6.46
C LEU A 60 -15.28 -19.85 6.90
N PRO A 61 -16.18 -20.86 6.93
CA PRO A 61 -17.51 -20.66 7.48
C PRO A 61 -17.40 -20.26 8.97
N TYR A 62 -18.28 -19.36 9.42
CA TYR A 62 -18.41 -18.82 10.79
C TYR A 62 -17.44 -17.69 11.23
N VAL A 63 -16.37 -17.39 10.50
CA VAL A 63 -15.39 -16.33 10.89
C VAL A 63 -15.33 -15.16 9.87
N SER A 64 -16.11 -15.24 8.79
CA SER A 64 -16.10 -14.32 7.65
C SER A 64 -16.46 -12.85 7.95
N HIS A 65 -16.84 -12.49 9.18
CA HIS A 65 -17.22 -11.13 9.58
C HIS A 65 -16.09 -10.37 10.30
N GLN A 66 -14.95 -11.01 10.56
CA GLN A 66 -13.83 -10.33 11.19
C GLN A 66 -12.96 -9.67 10.12
N GLU A 67 -12.89 -8.34 10.14
CA GLU A 67 -12.04 -7.55 9.23
C GLU A 67 -10.97 -6.83 10.05
N PHE A 68 -9.83 -7.49 10.31
CA PHE A 68 -8.79 -6.94 11.18
C PHE A 68 -7.87 -5.95 10.44
N THR A 69 -7.78 -6.03 9.11
CA THR A 69 -6.76 -5.31 8.34
C THR A 69 -7.14 -3.90 7.87
N HIS A 70 -8.37 -3.47 8.16
CA HIS A 70 -8.91 -2.18 7.72
C HIS A 70 -8.04 -0.94 8.04
N PRO A 71 -7.44 -0.81 9.24
CA PRO A 71 -6.63 0.37 9.58
C PRO A 71 -5.19 0.29 9.05
N PHE A 72 -4.72 -0.88 8.61
CA PHE A 72 -3.30 -1.10 8.31
C PHE A 72 -2.89 -0.75 6.88
N GLY A 73 -3.83 -0.33 6.01
CA GLY A 73 -3.52 -0.02 4.62
C GLY A 73 -2.46 1.07 4.42
N PRO A 74 -2.58 2.25 5.06
CA PRO A 74 -1.53 3.28 5.00
C PRO A 74 -0.18 2.79 5.53
N LEU A 75 -0.20 1.93 6.55
CA LEU A 75 1.00 1.37 7.17
C LEU A 75 1.69 0.36 6.22
N ALA A 76 0.91 -0.43 5.48
CA ALA A 76 1.43 -1.32 4.43
C ALA A 76 2.07 -0.53 3.28
N VAL A 77 1.46 0.58 2.85
CA VAL A 77 2.04 1.48 1.84
C VAL A 77 3.35 2.06 2.35
N PHE A 78 3.37 2.58 3.58
CA PHE A 78 4.57 3.12 4.22
C PHE A 78 5.72 2.10 4.28
N ALA A 79 5.44 0.89 4.78
CA ALA A 79 6.41 -0.18 4.90
C ALA A 79 7.00 -0.57 3.53
N TRP A 80 6.13 -0.79 2.55
CA TRP A 80 6.53 -1.20 1.21
C TRP A 80 7.31 -0.11 0.46
N VAL A 81 6.87 1.15 0.51
CA VAL A 81 7.58 2.27 -0.13
C VAL A 81 8.96 2.45 0.49
N THR A 82 9.07 2.33 1.82
CA THR A 82 10.35 2.39 2.54
C THR A 82 11.27 1.25 2.09
N LEU A 83 10.77 0.02 2.03
CA LEU A 83 11.52 -1.15 1.56
C LEU A 83 12.02 -0.95 0.12
N SER A 84 11.15 -0.52 -0.79
CA SER A 84 11.48 -0.28 -2.19
C SER A 84 12.52 0.84 -2.35
N ALA A 85 12.44 1.89 -1.54
CA ALA A 85 13.40 3.00 -1.54
C ALA A 85 14.77 2.55 -1.01
N SER A 86 14.81 1.84 0.11
CA SER A 86 16.05 1.31 0.69
C SER A 86 16.72 0.28 -0.23
N ALA A 87 15.95 -0.59 -0.89
CA ALA A 87 16.48 -1.55 -1.87
C ALA A 87 17.07 -0.85 -3.11
N SER A 88 16.47 0.27 -3.53
CA SER A 88 16.99 1.11 -4.62
C SER A 88 18.29 1.80 -4.24
N LEU A 89 18.41 2.28 -2.99
CA LEU A 89 19.65 2.88 -2.49
C LEU A 89 20.80 1.87 -2.42
N LEU A 90 20.55 0.63 -2.00
CA LEU A 90 21.58 -0.42 -2.01
C LEU A 90 22.16 -0.67 -3.41
N SER A 91 21.32 -0.59 -4.45
CA SER A 91 21.78 -0.75 -5.84
C SER A 91 22.68 0.39 -6.30
N GLU A 92 22.60 1.58 -5.68
CA GLU A 92 23.47 2.72 -6.01
C GLU A 92 24.86 2.59 -5.37
N VAL A 93 24.97 1.84 -4.27
CA VAL A 93 26.25 1.56 -3.59
C VAL A 93 26.87 0.26 -4.12
N GLU A 94 26.50 -0.17 -5.33
CA GLU A 94 26.99 -1.39 -6.02
C GLU A 94 26.75 -2.71 -5.26
N ILE A 95 25.90 -2.71 -4.24
CA ILE A 95 25.49 -3.92 -3.53
C ILE A 95 24.38 -4.60 -4.33
N LYS A 96 24.59 -5.87 -4.71
CA LYS A 96 23.60 -6.67 -5.44
C LYS A 96 22.29 -6.78 -4.64
N SER A 97 21.27 -6.02 -5.03
CA SER A 97 19.94 -6.00 -4.38
C SER A 97 18.82 -6.63 -5.23
N THR A 98 19.17 -7.39 -6.27
CA THR A 98 18.21 -8.03 -7.19
C THR A 98 17.23 -8.96 -6.47
N SER A 99 17.69 -9.74 -5.49
CA SER A 99 16.82 -10.61 -4.70
C SER A 99 15.85 -9.84 -3.82
N ILE A 100 16.28 -8.70 -3.26
CA ILE A 100 15.47 -7.89 -2.34
C ILE A 100 14.41 -7.10 -3.10
N THR A 101 14.78 -6.56 -4.27
CA THR A 101 13.86 -5.89 -5.18
C THR A 101 12.82 -6.87 -5.73
N ALA A 102 13.22 -8.10 -6.09
CA ALA A 102 12.29 -9.15 -6.47
C ALA A 102 11.32 -9.51 -5.32
N LEU A 103 11.83 -9.71 -4.10
CA LEU A 103 11.01 -9.98 -2.93
C LEU A 103 10.02 -8.85 -2.63
N SER A 104 10.45 -7.59 -2.74
CA SER A 104 9.59 -6.42 -2.60
C SER A 104 8.43 -6.41 -3.61
N LEU A 105 8.67 -6.83 -4.86
CA LEU A 105 7.62 -6.96 -5.87
C LEU A 105 6.66 -8.13 -5.58
N VAL A 106 7.16 -9.25 -5.07
CA VAL A 106 6.31 -10.36 -4.64
C VAL A 106 5.40 -9.93 -3.49
N LEU A 107 5.97 -9.28 -2.46
CA LEU A 107 5.20 -8.76 -1.33
C LEU A 107 4.19 -7.70 -1.77
N PHE A 108 4.52 -6.87 -2.77
CA PHE A 108 3.57 -5.94 -3.37
C PHE A 108 2.34 -6.66 -3.93
N GLY A 109 2.57 -7.71 -4.72
CA GLY A 109 1.50 -8.50 -5.32
C GLY A 109 0.63 -9.20 -4.28
N VAL A 110 1.26 -9.83 -3.28
CA VAL A 110 0.54 -10.52 -2.19
C VAL A 110 -0.36 -9.55 -1.43
N ILE A 111 0.17 -8.39 -1.02
CA ILE A 111 -0.61 -7.37 -0.30
C ILE A 111 -1.71 -6.80 -1.20
N ALA A 112 -1.44 -6.54 -2.48
CA ALA A 112 -2.43 -6.03 -3.42
C ALA A 112 -3.62 -6.99 -3.58
N VAL A 113 -3.34 -8.29 -3.75
CA VAL A 113 -4.39 -9.30 -3.88
C VAL A 113 -5.13 -9.47 -2.56
N ALA A 114 -4.43 -9.74 -1.46
CA ALA A 114 -5.04 -9.99 -0.17
C ALA A 114 -5.84 -8.78 0.36
N GLY A 115 -5.26 -7.58 0.30
CA GLY A 115 -5.93 -6.35 0.71
C GLY A 115 -7.05 -5.91 -0.23
N GLY A 116 -6.94 -6.22 -1.53
CA GLY A 116 -8.00 -5.95 -2.50
C GLY A 116 -9.23 -6.86 -2.34
N LEU A 117 -9.01 -8.12 -1.95
CA LEU A 117 -10.10 -9.04 -1.60
C LEU A 117 -10.87 -8.52 -0.37
N MET A 118 -10.12 -8.02 0.62
CA MET A 118 -10.65 -7.51 1.89
C MET A 118 -11.40 -6.20 1.79
N HIS A 119 -10.80 -5.18 1.20
CA HIS A 119 -11.25 -3.80 1.39
C HIS A 119 -11.63 -3.13 0.08
N ARG A 120 -12.75 -2.42 0.10
CA ARG A 120 -13.34 -1.78 -1.09
C ARG A 120 -12.44 -0.72 -1.72
N SER A 121 -11.81 0.11 -0.89
CA SER A 121 -10.98 1.24 -1.34
C SER A 121 -9.48 0.95 -1.36
N PHE A 122 -9.06 -0.24 -0.90
CA PHE A 122 -7.65 -0.52 -0.67
C PHE A 122 -6.83 -0.54 -1.95
N LEU A 123 -7.30 -1.16 -3.03
CA LEU A 123 -6.55 -1.21 -4.30
C LEU A 123 -6.27 0.19 -4.84
N ILE A 124 -7.26 1.09 -4.79
CA ILE A 124 -7.11 2.46 -5.25
C ILE A 124 -6.05 3.18 -4.41
N LEU A 125 -6.13 3.08 -3.08
CA LEU A 125 -5.16 3.67 -2.16
C LEU A 125 -3.77 3.04 -2.29
N TRP A 126 -3.69 1.74 -2.55
CA TRP A 126 -2.46 0.98 -2.75
C TRP A 126 -1.71 1.43 -4.00
N PHE A 127 -2.41 1.53 -5.13
CA PHE A 127 -1.83 2.04 -6.38
C PHE A 127 -1.52 3.54 -6.31
N LEU A 128 -2.34 4.34 -5.62
CA LEU A 128 -2.06 5.75 -5.38
C LEU A 128 -0.80 5.92 -4.52
N GLY A 129 -0.68 5.14 -3.44
CA GLY A 129 0.49 5.09 -2.57
C GLY A 129 1.75 4.66 -3.31
N TRP A 130 1.64 3.65 -4.18
CA TRP A 130 2.73 3.24 -5.07
C TRP A 130 3.17 4.37 -6.00
N PHE A 131 2.21 5.02 -6.66
CA PHE A 131 2.48 6.13 -7.58
C PHE A 131 3.17 7.30 -6.87
N LEU A 132 2.62 7.74 -5.73
CA LEU A 132 3.19 8.82 -4.92
C LEU A 132 4.57 8.45 -4.37
N GLY A 133 4.74 7.24 -3.85
CA GLY A 133 6.02 6.75 -3.34
C GLY A 133 7.08 6.75 -4.44
N TYR A 134 6.73 6.25 -5.64
CA TYR A 134 7.64 6.26 -6.78
C TYR A 134 7.97 7.67 -7.27
N PHE A 135 6.98 8.57 -7.26
CA PHE A 135 7.17 9.99 -7.59
C PHE A 135 8.12 10.69 -6.62
N ILE A 136 7.95 10.50 -5.31
CA ILE A 136 8.83 11.06 -4.29
C ILE A 136 10.26 10.51 -4.46
N MET A 137 10.38 9.19 -4.60
CA MET A 137 11.65 8.49 -4.77
C MET A 137 12.44 9.02 -5.99
N SER A 138 11.73 9.32 -7.09
CA SER A 138 12.33 9.87 -8.29
C SER A 138 13.02 11.22 -8.09
N LYS A 139 12.40 12.11 -7.31
CA LYS A 139 12.95 13.43 -7.01
C LYS A 139 14.14 13.32 -6.07
N SER A 140 14.04 12.47 -5.05
CA SER A 140 15.10 12.31 -4.04
C SER A 140 16.39 11.70 -4.61
N PHE A 141 16.30 10.70 -5.49
CA PHE A 141 17.50 10.04 -6.04
C PHE A 141 18.05 10.70 -7.31
N ARG A 142 17.54 11.89 -7.70
CA ARG A 142 17.86 12.56 -8.98
C ARG A 142 17.74 11.65 -10.22
N ARG A 143 17.03 10.52 -10.10
CA ARG A 143 16.69 9.66 -11.23
C ARG A 143 15.61 10.40 -12.00
N SER A 144 15.89 10.83 -13.23
CA SER A 144 14.88 11.48 -14.05
C SER A 144 13.77 10.47 -14.33
N VAL A 145 12.69 10.50 -13.55
CA VAL A 145 11.48 9.80 -13.92
C VAL A 145 10.86 10.66 -15.01
N LYS A 146 11.23 10.33 -16.25
CA LYS A 146 10.46 10.76 -17.41
C LYS A 146 9.10 10.09 -17.26
N ILE A 147 8.15 10.79 -16.62
CA ILE A 147 6.74 10.42 -16.60
C ILE A 147 6.30 10.42 -18.07
N THR A 148 6.43 9.26 -18.68
CA THR A 148 6.12 9.02 -20.08
C THR A 148 4.70 8.49 -20.13
N ARG A 149 3.96 8.81 -21.19
CA ARG A 149 2.60 8.28 -21.41
C ARG A 149 2.56 6.75 -21.27
N LYS A 150 3.61 6.06 -21.72
CA LYS A 150 3.77 4.60 -21.55
C LYS A 150 3.69 4.17 -20.08
N ARG A 151 4.30 4.93 -19.16
CA ARG A 151 4.32 4.59 -17.73
C ARG A 151 2.97 4.84 -17.05
N ILE A 152 2.31 5.93 -17.40
CA ILE A 152 0.94 6.21 -16.96
C ILE A 152 0.01 5.10 -17.45
N MET A 153 0.13 4.70 -18.72
CA MET A 153 -0.63 3.58 -19.27
C MET A 153 -0.33 2.27 -18.56
N THR A 154 0.92 1.96 -18.21
CA THR A 154 1.23 0.73 -17.46
C THR A 154 0.64 0.74 -16.05
N VAL A 155 0.63 1.89 -15.37
CA VAL A 155 0.00 2.01 -14.04
C VAL A 155 -1.51 1.85 -14.15
N ALA A 156 -2.14 2.50 -15.14
CA ALA A 156 -3.55 2.35 -15.41
C ALA A 156 -3.91 0.89 -15.78
N ALA A 157 -3.13 0.27 -16.67
CA ALA A 157 -3.33 -1.13 -17.06
C ALA A 157 -3.11 -2.10 -15.89
N ALA A 158 -2.16 -1.84 -14.99
CA ALA A 158 -1.97 -2.64 -13.78
C ALA A 158 -3.15 -2.49 -12.82
N ALA A 159 -3.69 -1.29 -12.67
CA ALA A 159 -4.89 -1.05 -11.86
C ALA A 159 -6.10 -1.79 -12.45
N PHE A 160 -6.41 -1.57 -13.75
CA PHE A 160 -7.50 -2.26 -14.43
C PHE A 160 -7.32 -3.78 -14.45
N GLY A 161 -6.09 -4.27 -14.65
CA GLY A 161 -5.75 -5.68 -14.61
C GLY A 161 -5.97 -6.30 -13.22
N GLY A 162 -5.60 -5.60 -12.15
CA GLY A 162 -5.90 -6.02 -10.79
C GLY A 162 -7.40 -6.15 -10.54
N PHE A 163 -8.19 -5.18 -10.99
CA PHE A 163 -9.65 -5.23 -10.93
C PHE A 163 -10.24 -6.38 -11.75
N ALA A 164 -9.74 -6.61 -12.97
CA ALA A 164 -10.20 -7.70 -13.83
C ALA A 164 -9.88 -9.09 -13.26
N ILE A 165 -8.69 -9.29 -12.68
CA ILE A 165 -8.31 -10.55 -12.04
C ILE A 165 -9.24 -10.87 -10.87
N LEU A 166 -9.59 -9.87 -10.06
CA LEU A 166 -10.50 -10.05 -8.93
C LEU A 166 -11.93 -10.36 -9.38
N GLU A 167 -12.40 -9.72 -10.46
CA GLU A 167 -13.69 -10.05 -11.07
C GLU A 167 -13.72 -11.48 -11.62
N ILE A 168 -12.65 -11.93 -12.28
CA ILE A 168 -12.53 -13.31 -12.78
C ILE A 168 -12.53 -14.29 -11.61
N LEU A 169 -11.74 -14.02 -10.57
CA LEU A 169 -11.73 -14.85 -9.35
C LEU A 169 -13.11 -14.89 -8.70
N SER A 170 -13.84 -13.79 -8.66
CA SER A 170 -15.22 -13.77 -8.14
C SER A 170 -16.15 -14.71 -8.90
N ARG A 171 -16.06 -14.72 -10.23
CA ARG A 171 -16.88 -15.59 -11.09
C ARG A 171 -16.47 -17.05 -10.99
N VAL A 172 -15.16 -17.34 -10.89
CA VAL A 172 -14.64 -18.71 -10.77
C VAL A 172 -14.96 -19.32 -9.40
N LEU A 173 -14.82 -18.55 -8.33
CA LEU A 173 -15.08 -19.02 -6.96
C LEU A 173 -16.56 -18.92 -6.54
N ASN A 174 -17.46 -18.43 -7.41
CA ASN A 174 -18.87 -18.08 -7.08
C ASN A 174 -18.99 -17.20 -5.83
N ALA A 175 -17.93 -16.47 -5.49
CA ALA A 175 -17.86 -15.62 -4.32
C ALA A 175 -18.20 -14.19 -4.74
N SER A 176 -19.48 -13.83 -4.63
CA SER A 176 -19.99 -12.48 -4.95
C SER A 176 -19.32 -11.36 -4.16
N VAL A 177 -18.71 -11.69 -3.01
CA VAL A 177 -17.90 -10.78 -2.20
C VAL A 177 -16.68 -10.26 -2.96
N LEU A 178 -16.11 -11.05 -3.87
CA LEU A 178 -14.86 -10.73 -4.57
C LEU A 178 -15.06 -9.83 -5.79
N SER A 179 -16.28 -9.65 -6.29
CA SER A 179 -16.55 -8.88 -7.52
C SER A 179 -16.45 -7.38 -7.24
N PRO A 180 -15.50 -6.68 -7.86
CA PRO A 180 -15.43 -5.22 -7.76
C PRO A 180 -16.63 -4.54 -8.44
N LEU A 181 -17.22 -5.17 -9.47
CA LEU A 181 -18.39 -4.63 -10.19
C LEU A 181 -19.66 -4.69 -9.34
N LEU A 182 -19.93 -5.81 -8.67
CA LEU A 182 -21.05 -5.94 -7.72
C LEU A 182 -20.93 -4.96 -6.54
N ARG A 183 -19.70 -4.57 -6.16
CA ARG A 183 -19.46 -3.56 -5.13
C ARG A 183 -19.75 -2.14 -5.63
N LEU A 184 -19.46 -1.84 -6.89
CA LEU A 184 -19.80 -0.55 -7.52
C LEU A 184 -21.31 -0.39 -7.73
N THR A 185 -22.00 -1.44 -8.19
CA THR A 185 -23.46 -1.40 -8.37
C THR A 185 -24.20 -1.26 -7.04
N ARG A 186 -23.72 -1.90 -5.96
CA ARG A 186 -24.27 -1.65 -4.62
C ARG A 186 -24.05 -0.22 -4.15
N LEU A 187 -22.90 0.38 -4.45
CA LEU A 187 -22.68 1.79 -4.12
C LEU A 187 -23.63 2.70 -4.89
N GLU A 188 -23.94 2.38 -6.14
CA GLU A 188 -24.93 3.12 -6.95
C GLU A 188 -26.36 2.94 -6.41
N GLU A 189 -26.74 1.73 -6.02
CA GLU A 189 -28.07 1.43 -5.44
C GLU A 189 -28.28 2.03 -4.04
N TYR A 190 -27.25 2.08 -3.20
CA TYR A 190 -27.33 2.62 -1.83
C TYR A 190 -26.84 4.08 -1.70
N ALA A 191 -26.47 4.75 -2.80
CA ALA A 191 -26.08 6.17 -2.80
C ALA A 191 -27.26 7.14 -3.00
N ILE A 192 -28.45 6.64 -3.31
CA ILE A 192 -29.67 7.44 -3.40
C ILE A 192 -30.37 7.36 -2.02
N PRO A 193 -30.64 8.50 -1.35
CA PRO A 193 -31.30 8.52 -0.03
C PRO A 193 -32.73 7.96 -0.04
#